data_AF-A0A8D3X5V7-F1
#
_entry.id   AF-A0A8D3X5V7-F1
#
_cell.length_a   1.000
_cell.length_b   1.000
_cell.length_c   1.000
_cell.angle_alpha   90.00
_cell.angle_beta   90.00
_cell.angle_gamma   90.00
#
_symmetry.space_group_name_H-M   'P 1'
#
loop_
_entity.id
_entity.type
_entity.pdbx_description
1 polymer ?
#
loop_
_entity_poly.entity_id
_entity_poly.type
_entity_poly.pdbx_seq_one_letter_code
_entity_poly.pdbx_strand_id
1 'polypeptide(L)' 'MNNEKSYTEMMKSLARKKKVIDTVSMLDVYIEMVIDESLFKRQKELLETNINTALDQRDEIAFYELSAQYQSLLQTST' A
#
# COMPACT_ATOMS: atom_id res chain seq x y z
N MET A 1 36.03 -5.57 38.47
CA MET A 1 34.55 -5.62 38.40
C MET A 1 33.98 -4.58 37.42
N ASN A 2 34.42 -4.58 36.14
CA ASN A 2 33.96 -3.62 35.12
C ASN A 2 33.23 -4.25 33.90
N ASN A 3 33.20 -5.58 33.79
CA ASN A 3 32.69 -6.24 32.58
C ASN A 3 31.17 -6.44 32.54
N GLU A 4 30.50 -6.49 33.69
CA GLU A 4 29.03 -6.67 33.73
C GLU A 4 28.28 -5.43 33.22
N LYS A 5 28.73 -4.23 33.59
CA LYS A 5 28.14 -2.97 33.09
C LYS A 5 28.31 -2.82 31.58
N SER A 6 29.44 -3.26 31.03
CA SER A 6 29.71 -3.20 29.58
C SER A 6 28.80 -4.13 28.78
N TYR A 7 28.59 -5.36 29.25
CA TYR A 7 27.70 -6.32 28.59
C TYR A 7 26.23 -5.89 28.64
N THR A 8 25.77 -5.38 29.78
CA THR A 8 24.41 -4.85 29.92
C THR A 8 24.18 -3.64 29.01
N GLU A 9 25.13 -2.72 28.89
CA GLU A 9 25.02 -1.58 27.98
C GLU A 9 25.08 -2.00 26.50
N MET A 10 25.87 -3.02 26.16
CA MET A 10 25.88 -3.63 24.83
C MET A 10 24.49 -4.23 24.50
N MET A 11 23.89 -5.00 25.41
CA MET A 11 22.56 -5.57 25.22
C MET A 11 21.46 -4.52 25.09
N LYS A 12 21.51 -3.44 25.89
CA LYS A 12 20.61 -2.29 25.73
C LYS A 12 20.80 -1.61 24.37
N SER A 13 22.04 -1.47 23.90
CA SER A 13 22.32 -0.88 22.58
C SER A 13 21.77 -1.74 21.43
N LEU A 14 21.90 -3.07 21.54
CA LEU A 14 21.38 -4.02 20.57
C LEU A 14 19.84 -4.03 20.55
N ALA A 15 19.20 -3.99 21.72
CA ALA A 15 17.75 -3.89 21.84
C ALA A 15 17.21 -2.58 21.23
N ARG A 16 17.90 -1.45 21.46
CA ARG A 16 17.55 -0.16 20.82
C ARG A 16 17.71 -0.22 19.30
N LYS A 17 18.81 -0.79 18.79
CA LYS A 17 19.02 -0.97 17.34
C LYS A 17 17.94 -1.84 16.71
N LYS A 18 17.60 -2.97 17.33
CA LYS A 18 16.50 -3.84 16.88
C LYS A 18 15.17 -3.08 16.82
N LYS A 19 14.83 -2.33 17.88
CA LYS A 19 13.61 -1.53 17.93
C LYS A 19 13.57 -0.46 16.84
N VAL A 20 14.70 0.19 16.55
CA VAL A 20 14.81 1.17 15.44
C VAL A 20 14.63 0.50 14.09
N ILE A 21 15.26 -0.66 13.86
CA ILE A 21 15.08 -1.44 12.62
C ILE A 21 13.63 -1.89 12.45
N ASP A 22 13.00 -2.38 13.52
CA ASP A 22 11.58 -2.77 13.51
C ASP A 22 10.66 -1.56 13.21
N THR A 23 10.96 -0.37 13.75
CA THR A 23 10.19 0.85 13.45
C THR A 23 10.42 1.39 12.04
N VAL A 24 11.64 1.31 11.51
CA VAL A 24 11.95 1.70 10.12
C VAL A 24 11.25 0.74 9.17
N SER A 25 11.31 -0.57 9.45
CA SER A 25 10.56 -1.59 8.73
C SER A 25 9.04 -1.32 8.73
N MET A 26 8.48 -0.92 9.87
CA MET A 26 7.04 -0.58 9.94
C MET A 26 6.70 0.70 9.16
N LEU A 27 7.59 1.71 9.17
CA LEU A 27 7.42 2.94 8.39
C LEU A 27 7.41 2.64 6.89
N ASP A 28 8.33 1.79 6.42
CA ASP A 28 8.39 1.40 5.02
C ASP A 28 7.09 0.68 4.59
N VAL A 29 6.56 -0.22 5.42
CA VAL A 29 5.26 -0.88 5.19
C VAL A 29 4.10 0.13 5.15
N TYR A 30 4.10 1.15 6.02
CA TYR A 30 3.07 2.19 5.97
C TYR A 30 3.17 3.06 4.72
N ILE A 31 4.40 3.37 4.27
CA ILE A 31 4.61 4.12 3.04
C ILE A 31 4.07 3.33 1.85
N GLU A 32 4.40 2.03 1.75
CA GLU A 32 3.88 1.15 0.70
C GLU A 32 2.35 1.10 0.71
N MET A 33 1.74 0.89 1.87
CA MET A 33 0.27 0.84 2.00
C MET A 33 -0.42 2.14 1.56
N VAL A 34 0.13 3.30 1.91
CA VAL A 34 -0.41 4.60 1.50
C VAL A 34 -0.28 4.79 -0.01
N ILE A 35 0.84 4.38 -0.60
CA ILE A 35 1.06 4.43 -2.06
C ILE A 35 0.06 3.51 -2.75
N ASP A 36 -0.07 2.27 -2.30
CA ASP A 36 -0.97 1.27 -2.87
C ASP A 36 -2.43 1.73 -2.79
N GLU A 37 -2.86 2.26 -1.64
CA GLU A 37 -4.21 2.80 -1.46
C GLU A 37 -4.46 3.99 -2.40
N SER A 38 -3.47 4.87 -2.55
CA SER A 38 -3.57 6.04 -3.43
C SER A 38 -3.68 5.63 -4.90
N LEU A 39 -2.87 4.65 -5.33
CA LEU A 39 -2.90 4.10 -6.69
C LEU A 39 -4.25 3.41 -6.97
N PHE A 40 -4.71 2.59 -6.02
CA PHE A 40 -6.00 1.90 -6.12
C PHE A 40 -7.15 2.89 -6.29
N LYS A 41 -7.24 3.89 -5.39
CA LYS A 41 -8.28 4.94 -5.46
C LYS A 41 -8.25 5.66 -6.80
N ARG A 42 -7.06 6.04 -7.28
CA ARG A 42 -6.93 6.77 -8.54
C ARG A 42 -7.37 5.93 -9.75
N GLN A 43 -6.96 4.67 -9.81
CA GLN A 43 -7.38 3.76 -10.88
C GLN A 43 -8.89 3.53 -10.87
N LYS A 44 -9.46 3.35 -9.68
CA LYS A 44 -10.89 3.19 -9.49
C LYS A 44 -11.67 4.40 -10.02
N GLU A 45 -11.29 5.61 -9.61
CA GLU A 45 -11.92 6.86 -10.07
C GLU A 45 -11.85 7.04 -11.58
N LEU A 46 -10.70 6.70 -12.19
CA LEU A 46 -10.51 6.77 -13.64
C LEU A 46 -11.45 5.81 -14.37
N LEU A 47 -11.55 4.56 -13.90
CA LEU A 47 -12.45 3.57 -14.48
C LEU A 47 -13.92 4.01 -14.34
N GLU A 48 -14.34 4.46 -13.17
CA GLU A 48 -15.71 4.98 -12.96
C GLU A 48 -16.02 6.16 -13.89
N THR A 49 -15.09 7.11 -14.03
CA THR A 49 -15.25 8.27 -14.93
C THR A 49 -15.36 7.83 -16.40
N ASN A 50 -14.52 6.89 -16.83
CA ASN A 50 -14.52 6.42 -18.21
C ASN A 50 -15.76 5.56 -18.52
N ILE A 51 -16.23 4.75 -17.56
CA ILE A 51 -17.47 3.98 -17.67
C ILE A 51 -18.66 4.94 -17.85
N ASN A 52 -18.75 5.98 -17.02
CA ASN A 52 -19.81 7.00 -17.15
C ASN A 52 -19.73 7.70 -18.51
N THR A 53 -18.52 8.03 -18.98
CA THR A 53 -18.32 8.63 -20.30
C THR A 53 -18.77 7.69 -21.43
N ALA A 54 -18.47 6.39 -21.33
CA ALA A 54 -18.92 5.39 -22.31
C ALA A 54 -20.45 5.27 -22.33
N LEU A 55 -21.11 5.34 -21.15
CA LEU A 55 -22.57 5.36 -21.06
C LEU A 55 -23.16 6.61 -21.73
N ASP A 56 -22.59 7.79 -21.48
CA ASP A 56 -23.03 9.05 -22.09
C ASP A 56 -22.93 9.01 -23.62
N GLN A 57 -21.88 8.36 -24.14
CA GLN A 57 -21.63 8.20 -25.58
C GLN A 57 -22.36 7.01 -26.20
N ARG A 58 -23.04 6.17 -25.38
CA ARG A 58 -23.60 4.88 -25.79
C ARG A 58 -22.58 3.95 -26.46
N ASP A 59 -21.32 4.02 -26.01
CA ASP A 59 -20.27 3.12 -26.45
C ASP A 59 -20.33 1.82 -25.64
N GLU A 60 -21.08 0.85 -26.15
CA GLU A 60 -21.30 -0.43 -25.48
C GLU A 60 -20.00 -1.24 -25.34
N ILE A 61 -19.11 -1.17 -26.33
CA ILE A 61 -17.85 -1.93 -26.32
C ILE A 61 -16.95 -1.41 -25.20
N ALA A 62 -16.73 -0.09 -25.17
CA ALA A 62 -15.93 0.54 -24.13
C ALA A 62 -16.54 0.29 -22.74
N PHE A 63 -17.88 0.37 -22.61
CA PHE A 63 -18.56 0.10 -21.36
C PHE A 63 -18.26 -1.31 -20.82
N TYR A 64 -18.40 -2.36 -21.64
CA TYR A 64 -18.13 -3.73 -21.21
C TYR A 64 -16.66 -3.96 -20.85
N GLU A 65 -15.74 -3.45 -21.66
CA GLU A 65 -14.29 -3.59 -21.40
C GLU A 65 -13.87 -2.89 -20.12
N LEU A 66 -14.33 -1.65 -19.91
CA LEU A 66 -14.00 -0.88 -18.71
C LEU A 66 -14.67 -1.47 -17.46
N SER A 67 -15.88 -2.01 -17.58
CA SER A 67 -16.58 -2.68 -16.48
C SER A 67 -15.87 -3.97 -16.05
N ALA A 68 -15.34 -4.74 -17.00
CA ALA A 68 -14.55 -5.94 -16.69
C ALA A 68 -13.23 -5.58 -15.98
N GLN A 69 -12.56 -4.50 -16.41
CA GLN A 69 -11.36 -3.98 -15.75
C GLN A 69 -11.66 -3.50 -14.33
N TYR A 70 -12.78 -2.79 -14.13
CA TYR A 70 -13.23 -2.35 -12.82
C TYR A 70 -13.52 -3.52 -11.89
N GLN A 71 -14.17 -4.58 -12.38
CA GLN A 71 -14.40 -5.80 -11.60
C GLN A 71 -13.09 -6.48 -11.20
N SER A 72 -12.13 -6.59 -12.12
CA SER A 72 -10.80 -7.17 -11.84
C SER A 72 -10.04 -6.38 -10.78
N LEU A 73 -10.11 -5.04 -10.86
CA LEU A 73 -9.52 -4.13 -9.87
C LEU A 73 -10.09 -4.39 -8.47
N LEU A 74 -11.42 -4.53 -8.35
CA LEU A 74 -12.07 -4.81 -7.06
C LEU A 74 -11.72 -6.20 -6.48
N GLN A 75 -11.57 -7.21 -7.34
CA GLN A 75 -11.16 -8.56 -6.91
C GLN A 75 -9.73 -8.60 -6.38
N THR A 76 -8.86 -7.71 -6.87
CA THR A 76 -7.46 -7.62 -6.41
C THR A 76 -7.34 -7.07 -4.99
N SER A 77 -8.40 -6.43 -4.46
CA SER A 77 -8.42 -5.80 -3.14
C SER A 77 -9.20 -6.59 -2.07
N THR A 78 -9.78 -7.74 -2.41
CA THR A 78 -10.42 -8.70 -1.48
C THR A 78 -9.59 -9.94 -1.31
#